data_AF-A0A0L6WTE0-F1
#
_entry.id   AF-A0A0L6WTE0-F1
#
_cell.length_a   1.000
_cell.length_b   1.000
_cell.length_c   1.000
_cell.angle_alpha   90.00
_cell.angle_beta   90.00
_cell.angle_gamma   90.00
#
_symmetry.space_group_name_H-M   'P 1'
#
loop_
_entity.id
_entity.type
_entity.pdbx_description
1 polymer ?
#
loop_
_entity_poly.entity_id
_entity_poly.type
_entity_poly.pdbx_seq_one_letter_code
_entity_poly.pdbx_strand_id
1 'polypeptide(L)'
;MLLRLDLRNGWDNYELAVDPDRGYVIVPFVGGYDNVAGKTLKLDHITDPSIRPLDELFRDHFFQAVLKKMKGAGERSWDYEDALGDGHMDLSRSDVWGGEKGREHLEFELAHRFHGLLVAQESI
;
A
#
# COMPACT_ATOMS: atom_id res chain seq x y z
N MET A 1 -2.95 4.23 -11.46
CA MET A 1 -4.06 5.20 -11.47
C MET A 1 -3.50 6.59 -11.77
N LEU A 2 -4.20 7.43 -12.55
CA LEU A 2 -3.77 8.80 -12.81
C LEU A 2 -4.34 9.74 -11.73
N LEU A 3 -3.47 10.46 -11.04
CA LEU A 3 -3.84 11.38 -9.95
C LEU A 3 -3.36 12.80 -10.24
N ARG A 4 -4.07 13.78 -9.68
CA ARG A 4 -3.61 15.18 -9.62
C ARG A 4 -2.31 15.24 -8.80
N LEU A 5 -1.38 16.12 -9.18
CA LEU A 5 -0.01 16.12 -8.65
C LEU A 5 0.08 16.16 -7.11
N ASP A 6 -0.76 16.98 -6.47
CA ASP A 6 -0.86 17.09 -5.02
C ASP A 6 -1.31 15.79 -4.36
N LEU A 7 -2.28 15.09 -4.95
CA LEU A 7 -2.76 13.79 -4.46
C LEU A 7 -1.79 12.66 -4.78
N ARG A 8 -1.05 12.76 -5.90
CA ARG A 8 -0.02 11.79 -6.26
C ARG A 8 1.09 11.77 -5.22
N ASN A 9 1.59 12.92 -4.80
CA ASN A 9 2.65 12.99 -3.79
C ASN A 9 2.21 12.37 -2.47
N GLY A 10 0.97 12.62 -2.05
CA GLY A 10 0.41 12.00 -0.85
C GLY A 10 0.19 10.50 -0.99
N TRP A 11 -0.24 10.05 -2.16
CA TRP A 11 -0.38 8.63 -2.48
C TRP A 11 0.97 7.91 -2.39
N ASP A 12 1.98 8.39 -3.12
CA ASP A 12 3.32 7.78 -3.20
C ASP A 12 4.02 7.75 -1.82
N ASN A 13 3.75 8.75 -0.96
CA ASN A 13 4.30 8.82 0.41
C ASN A 13 3.43 8.12 1.47
N TYR A 14 2.37 7.44 1.06
CA TYR A 14 1.42 6.75 1.93
C TYR A 14 0.77 7.66 2.98
N GLU A 15 0.53 8.91 2.62
CA GLU A 15 -0.13 9.92 3.46
C GLU A 15 -1.65 9.88 3.34
N LEU A 16 -2.17 9.27 2.28
CA LEU A 16 -3.56 8.90 2.11
C LEU A 16 -3.67 7.54 1.41
N ALA A 17 -4.79 6.87 1.65
CA ALA A 17 -5.17 5.65 0.94
C ALA A 17 -6.67 5.64 0.66
N VAL A 18 -7.12 4.62 -0.07
CA VAL A 18 -8.53 4.34 -0.33
C VAL A 18 -8.86 2.99 0.27
N ASP A 19 -9.91 2.94 1.07
CA ASP A 19 -10.43 1.69 1.66
C ASP A 19 -11.58 1.16 0.77
N PRO A 20 -11.33 0.11 -0.05
CA PRO A 20 -12.36 -0.44 -0.93
C PRO A 20 -13.45 -1.19 -0.16
N ASP A 21 -13.14 -1.75 1.02
CA ASP A 21 -14.08 -2.49 1.87
C ASP A 21 -15.10 -1.58 2.55
N ARG A 22 -14.75 -0.30 2.70
CA ARG A 22 -15.66 0.75 3.20
C ARG A 22 -16.29 1.58 2.09
N GLY A 23 -16.41 1.03 0.89
CA GLY A 23 -17.04 1.70 -0.25
C GLY A 23 -16.14 2.77 -0.87
N TYR A 24 -14.85 2.45 -1.02
CA TYR A 24 -13.83 3.32 -1.63
C TYR A 24 -13.66 4.67 -0.93
N VAL A 25 -13.74 4.69 0.40
CA VAL A 25 -13.54 5.92 1.18
C VAL A 25 -12.06 6.30 1.19
N ILE A 26 -11.78 7.58 0.95
CA ILE A 26 -10.45 8.16 1.05
C ILE A 26 -10.12 8.42 2.52
N VAL A 27 -9.03 7.83 2.99
CA VAL A 27 -8.55 7.91 4.37
C VAL A 27 -7.18 8.56 4.39
N PRO A 28 -7.07 9.81 4.88
CA PRO A 28 -5.78 10.43 5.13
C PRO A 28 -5.20 9.99 6.48
N PHE A 29 -3.88 9.86 6.52
CA PHE A 29 -3.10 9.49 7.71
C PHE A 29 -2.31 10.67 8.29
N VAL A 30 -2.27 11.80 7.57
CA VAL A 30 -1.66 13.07 8.00
C VAL A 30 -2.61 14.24 7.69
N GLY A 31 -2.36 15.40 8.27
CA GLY A 31 -3.13 16.62 7.97
C GLY A 31 -2.89 17.17 6.55
N GLY A 32 -3.76 18.06 6.07
CA GLY A 32 -3.62 18.73 4.77
C GLY A 32 -4.49 18.16 3.63
N TYR A 33 -5.24 17.10 3.90
CA TYR A 33 -6.12 16.42 2.93
C TYR A 33 -7.62 16.59 3.26
N ASP A 34 -7.99 17.64 4.00
CA ASP A 34 -9.37 17.89 4.46
C ASP A 34 -10.38 17.99 3.30
N ASN A 35 -9.92 18.39 2.13
CA ASN A 35 -10.73 18.49 0.92
C ASN A 35 -11.12 17.12 0.31
N VAL A 36 -10.46 16.03 0.70
CA VAL A 36 -10.72 14.67 0.21
C VAL A 36 -11.03 13.66 1.31
N ALA A 37 -10.69 13.97 2.56
CA ALA A 37 -10.94 13.12 3.72
C ALA A 37 -12.41 12.65 3.79
N GLY A 38 -12.61 11.34 3.91
CA GLY A 38 -13.93 10.73 4.06
C GLY A 38 -14.79 10.72 2.78
N LYS A 39 -14.31 11.29 1.67
CA LYS A 39 -15.03 11.22 0.40
C LYS A 39 -14.85 9.86 -0.26
N THR A 40 -15.83 9.47 -1.07
CA THR A 40 -15.76 8.26 -1.87
C THR A 40 -15.03 8.51 -3.19
N LEU A 41 -14.04 7.67 -3.51
CA LEU A 41 -13.46 7.61 -4.84
C LEU A 41 -14.49 7.03 -5.81
N LYS A 42 -14.91 7.84 -6.78
CA LYS A 42 -15.86 7.42 -7.82
C LYS A 42 -15.14 6.73 -8.97
N LEU A 43 -15.54 5.50 -9.27
CA LEU A 43 -15.02 4.69 -10.38
C LEU A 43 -16.07 4.46 -11.47
N ASP A 44 -17.23 5.09 -11.36
CA ASP A 44 -18.38 5.01 -12.29
C ASP A 44 -18.05 5.45 -13.71
N HIS A 45 -17.09 6.37 -13.87
CA HIS A 45 -16.57 6.81 -15.16
C HIS A 45 -15.72 5.75 -15.89
N ILE A 46 -15.31 4.67 -15.20
CA ILE A 46 -14.54 3.56 -15.79
C ILE A 46 -15.53 2.48 -16.22
N THR A 47 -15.96 2.53 -17.48
CA THR A 47 -16.97 1.60 -18.02
C THR A 47 -16.40 0.24 -18.41
N ASP A 48 -15.10 0.16 -18.70
CA ASP A 48 -14.39 -1.09 -19.00
C ASP A 48 -13.80 -1.66 -17.69
N PRO A 49 -14.29 -2.80 -17.20
CA PRO A 49 -13.79 -3.41 -15.97
C PRO A 49 -12.31 -3.82 -16.03
N SER A 50 -11.76 -4.07 -17.23
CA SER A 50 -10.38 -4.54 -17.39
C SER A 50 -9.33 -3.48 -17.08
N ILE A 51 -9.70 -2.20 -17.16
CA ILE A 51 -8.82 -1.06 -16.86
C ILE A 51 -9.08 -0.47 -15.47
N ARG A 52 -10.10 -0.97 -14.76
CA ARG A 52 -10.40 -0.54 -13.39
C ARG A 52 -9.29 -1.03 -12.46
N PRO A 53 -8.75 -0.18 -11.58
CA PRO A 53 -7.80 -0.63 -10.58
C PRO A 53 -8.39 -1.75 -9.71
N LEU A 54 -7.60 -2.80 -9.47
CA LEU A 54 -8.01 -3.93 -8.64
C LEU A 54 -8.18 -3.51 -7.18
N ASP A 55 -9.21 -4.05 -6.53
CA ASP A 55 -9.48 -3.77 -5.11
C ASP A 55 -8.35 -4.25 -4.20
N GLU A 56 -7.67 -5.33 -4.57
CA GLU A 56 -6.50 -5.86 -3.87
C GLU A 56 -5.37 -4.82 -3.80
N LEU A 57 -5.11 -4.09 -4.89
CA LEU A 57 -4.08 -3.05 -4.90
C LEU A 57 -4.45 -1.88 -3.98
N PHE A 58 -5.74 -1.57 -3.87
CA PHE A 58 -6.22 -0.56 -2.90
C PHE A 58 -6.03 -1.05 -1.45
N ARG A 59 -6.36 -2.31 -1.16
CA ARG A 59 -6.17 -2.90 0.18
C ARG A 59 -4.69 -2.93 0.56
N ASP A 60 -3.83 -3.37 -0.36
CA ASP A 60 -2.38 -3.43 -0.12
C ASP A 60 -1.81 -2.05 0.16
N HIS A 61 -2.16 -1.04 -0.64
CA HIS A 61 -1.74 0.34 -0.42
C HIS A 61 -2.25 0.89 0.92
N PHE A 62 -3.49 0.58 1.28
CA PHE A 62 -4.07 0.98 2.56
C PHE A 62 -3.30 0.37 3.74
N PHE A 63 -2.99 -0.92 3.69
CA PHE A 63 -2.18 -1.57 4.72
C PHE A 63 -0.79 -0.95 4.83
N GLN A 64 -0.12 -0.69 3.70
CA GLN A 64 1.19 -0.02 3.70
C GLN A 64 1.12 1.38 4.34
N ALA A 65 0.05 2.14 4.08
CA ALA A 65 -0.14 3.43 4.71
C ALA A 65 -0.38 3.35 6.23
N VAL A 66 -1.19 2.39 6.68
CA VAL A 66 -1.36 2.09 8.11
C VAL A 66 -0.02 1.72 8.74
N LEU A 67 0.76 0.85 8.11
CA LEU A 67 2.06 0.42 8.63
C LEU A 67 3.04 1.60 8.73
N LYS A 68 3.20 2.37 7.65
CA LYS A 68 4.13 3.48 7.58
C LYS A 68 3.77 4.63 8.52
N LYS A 69 2.48 4.97 8.66
CA LYS A 69 2.05 6.19 9.37
C LYS A 69 1.43 5.95 10.75
N MET A 70 0.82 4.78 11.01
CA MET A 70 0.22 4.47 12.31
C MET A 70 1.05 3.51 13.15
N LYS A 71 1.67 2.47 12.55
CA LYS A 71 2.55 1.55 13.29
C LYS A 71 3.95 2.14 13.54
N GLY A 72 4.37 3.13 12.74
CA GLY A 72 5.65 3.85 12.87
C GLY A 72 5.72 4.94 13.95
N ALA A 73 4.62 5.35 14.57
CA ALA A 73 4.65 6.31 15.69
C ALA A 73 5.24 5.73 17.00
N GLY A 74 5.55 4.43 17.01
CA GLY A 74 5.95 3.69 18.21
C GLY A 74 7.39 3.14 18.24
N GLU A 75 8.05 2.77 17.14
CA GLU A 75 9.45 2.26 17.22
C GLU A 75 10.19 2.07 15.86
N ARG A 76 11.48 2.46 15.89
CA ARG A 76 12.63 2.35 14.93
C ARG A 76 12.39 2.31 13.41
N SER A 77 12.54 3.50 12.82
CA SER A 77 13.34 3.92 11.65
C SER A 77 13.83 2.90 10.60
N TRP A 78 13.02 1.91 10.19
CA TRP A 78 13.32 1.20 8.96
C TRP A 78 12.62 1.89 7.79
N ASP A 79 13.39 2.27 6.78
CA ASP A 79 12.88 2.91 5.56
C ASP A 79 12.61 1.83 4.51
N TYR A 80 11.43 1.84 3.92
CA TYR A 80 11.06 0.90 2.86
C TYR A 80 11.98 1.03 1.64
N GLU A 81 12.51 2.23 1.37
CA GLU A 81 13.53 2.42 0.33
C GLU A 81 14.87 1.78 0.71
N ASP A 82 15.30 1.83 1.98
CA ASP A 82 16.53 1.19 2.48
C ASP A 82 16.45 -0.35 2.48
N ALA A 83 15.21 -0.84 2.51
CA ALA A 83 14.86 -2.25 2.62
C ALA A 83 14.69 -2.98 1.30
N LEU A 84 14.04 -2.29 0.36
CA LEU A 84 13.39 -2.86 -0.81
C LEU A 84 13.48 -1.94 -2.05
N GLY A 85 14.20 -0.80 -1.96
CA GLY A 85 14.16 0.28 -2.95
C GLY A 85 14.71 -0.09 -4.33
N ASP A 86 15.56 -1.11 -4.43
CA ASP A 86 16.07 -1.66 -5.70
C ASP A 86 15.26 -2.90 -6.18
N GLY A 87 14.16 -3.22 -5.50
CA GLY A 87 13.37 -4.42 -5.75
C GLY A 87 13.99 -5.69 -5.17
N HIS A 88 15.19 -5.63 -4.59
CA HIS A 88 15.83 -6.74 -3.92
C HIS A 88 15.55 -6.68 -2.41
N MET A 89 15.31 -7.84 -1.81
CA MET A 89 15.10 -7.95 -0.37
C MET A 89 16.38 -8.53 0.24
N ASP A 90 17.12 -7.72 1.00
CA ASP A 90 18.30 -8.21 1.71
C ASP A 90 17.90 -8.98 2.98
N LEU A 91 17.75 -10.30 2.83
CA LEU A 91 17.39 -11.22 3.93
C LEU A 91 18.50 -11.37 4.99
N SER A 92 19.72 -10.86 4.73
CA SER A 92 20.82 -10.95 5.70
C SER A 92 20.68 -9.99 6.89
N ARG A 93 19.78 -9.01 6.77
CA ARG A 93 19.50 -7.98 7.78
C ARG A 93 18.68 -8.52 8.96
N SER A 94 19.35 -9.23 9.87
CA SER A 94 18.74 -9.76 11.08
C SER A 94 18.19 -8.70 12.03
N ASP A 95 18.71 -7.47 11.97
CA ASP A 95 18.21 -6.27 12.67
C ASP A 95 16.78 -5.90 12.24
N VAL A 96 16.36 -6.37 11.07
CA VAL A 96 15.09 -6.08 10.44
C VAL A 96 14.16 -7.28 10.52
N TRP A 97 14.61 -8.43 10.03
CA TRP A 97 13.80 -9.62 9.86
C TRP A 97 13.81 -10.53 11.08
N GLY A 98 14.78 -10.35 11.99
CA GLY A 98 14.98 -11.23 13.14
C GLY A 98 13.98 -11.04 14.28
N GLY A 99 13.22 -9.94 14.26
CA GLY A 99 12.14 -9.69 15.22
C GLY A 99 10.79 -10.23 14.76
N GLU A 100 9.86 -10.43 15.70
CA GLU A 100 8.49 -10.89 15.43
C GLU A 100 7.78 -10.03 14.36
N LYS A 101 7.84 -8.69 14.51
CA LYS A 101 7.30 -7.73 13.53
C LYS A 101 7.98 -7.81 12.15
N GLY A 102 9.29 -8.06 12.13
CA GLY A 102 10.06 -8.23 10.90
C GLY A 102 9.62 -9.46 10.12
N ARG A 103 9.34 -10.55 10.85
CA ARG A 103 8.83 -11.80 10.29
C ARG A 103 7.43 -11.62 9.69
N GLU A 104 6.53 -10.89 10.35
CA GLU A 104 5.21 -10.54 9.81
C GLU A 104 5.32 -9.72 8.51
N HIS A 105 6.25 -8.76 8.44
CA HIS A 105 6.47 -7.94 7.24
C HIS A 105 7.08 -8.73 6.09
N LEU A 106 8.02 -9.64 6.39
CA LEU A 106 8.55 -10.58 5.41
C LEU A 106 7.45 -11.45 4.82
N GLU A 107 6.58 -12.01 5.66
CA GLU A 107 5.45 -12.84 5.21
C GLU A 107 4.48 -12.04 4.33
N PHE A 108 4.15 -10.80 4.71
CA PHE A 108 3.31 -9.91 3.91
C PHE A 108 3.93 -9.61 2.53
N GLU A 109 5.21 -9.20 2.50
CA GLU A 109 5.90 -8.86 1.24
C GLU A 109 6.05 -10.07 0.32
N LEU A 110 6.33 -11.25 0.88
CA LEU A 110 6.34 -12.49 0.13
C LEU A 110 4.96 -12.78 -0.44
N ALA A 111 3.90 -12.72 0.37
CA ALA A 111 2.53 -12.94 -0.10
C ALA A 111 2.17 -11.98 -1.24
N HIS A 112 2.47 -10.68 -1.11
CA HIS A 112 2.20 -9.67 -2.13
C HIS A 112 2.95 -9.95 -3.45
N ARG A 113 4.25 -10.27 -3.39
CA ARG A 113 5.07 -10.54 -4.58
C ARG A 113 4.71 -11.87 -5.25
N PHE A 114 4.36 -12.89 -4.46
CA PHE A 114 3.96 -14.19 -5.00
C PHE A 114 2.51 -14.22 -5.51
N HIS A 115 1.66 -13.30 -5.06
CA HIS A 115 0.27 -13.20 -5.54
C HIS A 115 0.19 -13.04 -7.06
N GLY A 116 1.05 -12.20 -7.66
CA GLY A 116 1.10 -12.02 -9.11
C GLY A 116 1.51 -13.28 -9.90
N LEU A 117 2.26 -14.20 -9.28
CA LEU A 117 2.66 -15.46 -9.90
C LEU A 117 1.55 -16.51 -9.82
N LEU A 118 0.79 -16.54 -8.72
CA LEU A 118 -0.34 -17.45 -8.55
C LEU A 118 -1.49 -17.12 -9.52
N VAL A 119 -1.82 -15.83 -9.67
CA VAL A 119 -2.85 -15.36 -10.61
C VAL A 119 -2.48 -15.69 -12.07
N ALA A 120 -1.19 -15.64 -12.42
CA ALA A 120 -0.70 -16.02 -13.74
C ALA A 120 -0.76 -17.54 -14.00
N GLN A 121 -0.64 -18.36 -12.95
CA GLN A 121 -0.65 -19.82 -13.04
C GLN A 121 -2.07 -20.42 -13.11
N GLU A 122 -3.08 -19.73 -12.55
CA GLU A 122 -4.50 -20.10 -12.65
C GLU A 122 -5.17 -19.66 -13.96
N SER A 123 -4.45 -18.91 -14.80
CA SER A 123 -4.93 -18.41 -16.11
C SER A 123 -4.49 -19.29 -17.30
N ILE A 124 -3.98 -20.51 -17.05
CA ILE A 124 -3.53 -21.50 -18.06
C ILE A 124 -4.41 -22.75 -18.02
#